data_AF-A0A979FH76-F1
#
_entry.id   AF-A0A979FH76-F1
#
_cell.length_a   1.000
_cell.length_b   1.000
_cell.length_c   1.000
_cell.angle_alpha   90.00
_cell.angle_beta   90.00
_cell.angle_gamma   90.00
#
_symmetry.space_group_name_H-M   'P 1'
#
loop_
_entity.id
_entity.type
_entity.pdbx_description
1 polymer ?
#
loop_
_entity_poly.entity_id
_entity_poly.type
_entity_poly.pdbx_seq_one_letter_code
_entity_poly.pdbx_strand_id
1 'polypeptide(L)'
;MAEPGCCCSLLLERLRCLVQPRRPLEPLREVLLYVVPALSRDSPSHLTRRWPQLKKAFRDACLNGDEVKSCVARCRPDHAEIVAELAALTPEYEKWNVMIGRHVAAVAAMLNHAKPSCVVIATDAAALRGAPWGALVAAAEGVEVWMALRSNDKYGPYDDLLLPLHDSG
;
A
#
# COMPACT_ATOMS: atom_id res chain seq x y z
N MET A 1 -39.63 2.50 12.76
CA MET A 1 -38.37 1.77 12.59
C MET A 1 -37.58 2.47 11.50
N ALA A 2 -36.61 3.29 11.88
CA ALA A 2 -35.77 4.03 10.96
C ALA A 2 -34.51 3.20 10.69
N GLU A 3 -34.21 2.93 9.43
CA GLU A 3 -32.94 2.30 9.05
C GLU A 3 -31.77 3.24 9.39
N PRO A 4 -30.63 2.72 9.88
CA PRO A 4 -29.45 3.54 10.08
C PRO A 4 -28.89 3.91 8.71
N GLY A 5 -29.09 5.17 8.32
CA GLY A 5 -28.50 5.77 7.13
C GLY A 5 -26.99 5.53 7.12
N CYS A 6 -26.56 4.65 6.24
CA CYS A 6 -25.17 4.23 6.10
C CYS A 6 -24.31 5.45 5.72
N CYS A 7 -23.47 5.95 6.64
CA CYS A 7 -22.57 7.09 6.40
C CYS A 7 -21.68 6.94 5.15
N CYS A 8 -21.51 5.71 4.63
CA CYS A 8 -20.78 5.44 3.39
C CYS A 8 -21.45 6.06 2.14
N SER A 9 -22.79 6.18 2.08
CA SER A 9 -23.47 6.73 0.91
C SER A 9 -23.24 8.24 0.75
N LEU A 10 -23.24 8.97 1.87
CA LEU A 10 -22.97 10.42 1.93
C LEU A 10 -21.51 10.76 1.55
N LEU A 11 -20.55 9.94 1.97
CA LEU A 11 -19.14 10.09 1.59
C LEU A 11 -18.93 9.86 0.08
N LEU A 12 -19.66 8.91 -0.51
CA LEU A 12 -19.59 8.60 -1.94
C LEU A 12 -20.30 9.64 -2.82
N GLU A 13 -21.40 10.24 -2.37
CA GLU A 13 -22.02 11.39 -3.06
C GLU A 13 -21.10 12.61 -3.07
N ARG A 14 -20.39 12.86 -1.96
CA ARG A 14 -19.39 13.93 -1.90
C ARG A 14 -18.20 13.69 -2.83
N LEU A 15 -17.76 12.44 -2.97
CA LEU A 15 -16.73 12.05 -3.94
C LEU A 15 -17.13 12.34 -5.40
N ARG A 16 -18.42 12.12 -5.74
CA ARG A 16 -18.94 12.38 -7.09
C ARG A 16 -18.88 13.87 -7.47
N CYS A 17 -18.98 14.76 -6.48
CA CYS A 17 -18.85 16.21 -6.68
C CYS A 17 -17.40 16.70 -6.79
N LEU A 18 -16.41 15.90 -6.37
CA LEU A 18 -14.98 16.26 -6.39
C LEU A 18 -14.31 15.97 -7.74
N VAL A 19 -14.91 15.11 -8.58
CA VAL A 19 -14.46 14.84 -9.95
C VAL A 19 -14.98 15.92 -10.90
N GLN A 20 -14.53 17.17 -10.70
CA GLN A 20 -14.70 18.26 -11.66
C GLN A 20 -13.33 18.68 -12.22
N PRO A 21 -13.23 19.14 -13.49
CA PRO A 21 -11.97 19.17 -14.24
C PRO A 21 -10.98 20.28 -13.83
N ARG A 22 -11.17 20.95 -12.69
CA ARG A 22 -10.44 22.19 -12.36
C ARG A 22 -9.93 22.29 -10.92
N ARG A 23 -9.99 21.22 -10.12
CA ARG A 23 -9.42 21.24 -8.77
C ARG A 23 -8.02 20.61 -8.78
N PRO A 24 -7.10 21.09 -7.92
CA PRO A 24 -5.85 20.37 -7.68
C PRO A 24 -6.18 18.92 -7.34
N LEU A 25 -5.44 17.96 -7.90
CA LEU A 25 -5.73 16.52 -7.75
C LEU A 25 -5.40 15.99 -6.35
N GLU A 26 -4.71 16.78 -5.52
CA GLU A 26 -4.26 16.39 -4.18
C GLU A 26 -5.38 16.06 -3.19
N PRO A 27 -6.47 16.86 -3.07
CA PRO A 27 -7.57 16.51 -2.17
C PRO A 27 -8.31 15.24 -2.64
N LEU A 28 -8.31 14.95 -3.94
CA LEU A 28 -8.89 13.70 -4.45
C LEU A 28 -8.01 12.51 -4.08
N ARG A 29 -6.68 12.63 -4.21
CA ARG A 29 -5.72 11.60 -3.77
C ARG A 29 -5.90 11.27 -2.30
N GLU A 30 -5.89 12.29 -1.44
CA GLU A 30 -6.03 12.11 -0.01
C GLU A 30 -7.34 11.40 0.35
N VAL A 31 -8.47 11.84 -0.23
CA VAL A 31 -9.76 11.21 0.03
C VAL A 31 -9.78 9.75 -0.43
N LEU A 32 -9.22 9.43 -1.60
CA LEU A 32 -9.18 8.05 -2.09
C LEU A 32 -8.35 7.13 -1.17
N LEU A 33 -7.24 7.63 -0.63
CA LEU A 33 -6.39 6.91 0.34
C LEU A 33 -7.08 6.63 1.69
N TYR A 34 -8.13 7.37 2.04
CA TYR A 34 -8.95 7.10 3.22
C TYR A 34 -10.17 6.24 2.91
N VAL A 35 -10.78 6.44 1.75
CA VAL A 35 -12.02 5.75 1.38
C VAL A 35 -11.81 4.27 1.11
N VAL A 36 -10.72 3.88 0.43
CA VAL A 36 -10.47 2.46 0.12
C VAL A 36 -10.26 1.62 1.39
N PRO A 37 -9.42 2.03 2.35
CA PRO A 37 -9.31 1.32 3.63
C PRO A 37 -10.61 1.26 4.41
N ALA A 38 -11.38 2.36 4.46
CA ALA A 38 -12.66 2.39 5.14
C ALA A 38 -13.66 1.41 4.51
N LEU A 39 -13.76 1.40 3.18
CA LEU A 39 -14.62 0.46 2.46
C LEU A 39 -14.14 -0.99 2.60
N SER A 40 -12.83 -1.25 2.57
CA SER A 40 -12.25 -2.58 2.79
C SER A 40 -12.59 -3.13 4.18
N ARG A 41 -12.66 -2.26 5.20
CA ARG A 41 -13.01 -2.66 6.57
C ARG A 41 -14.52 -2.79 6.80
N ASP A 42 -15.28 -1.79 6.36
CA ASP A 42 -16.65 -1.57 6.79
C ASP A 42 -17.67 -2.10 5.76
N SER A 43 -17.27 -2.25 4.49
CA SER A 43 -18.17 -2.73 3.43
C SER A 43 -17.43 -3.29 2.19
N PRO A 44 -16.83 -4.50 2.28
CA PRO A 44 -16.07 -5.12 1.19
C PRO A 44 -16.86 -5.29 -0.13
N SER A 45 -18.15 -5.58 -0.03
CA SER A 45 -19.04 -5.70 -1.19
C SER A 45 -19.21 -4.37 -1.92
N HIS A 46 -19.25 -3.25 -1.19
CA HIS A 46 -19.27 -1.91 -1.79
C HIS A 46 -17.95 -1.54 -2.41
N LEU A 47 -16.82 -1.91 -1.79
CA LEU A 47 -15.51 -1.72 -2.38
C LEU A 47 -15.44 -2.42 -3.74
N THR A 48 -15.78 -3.71 -3.79
CA THR A 48 -15.80 -4.52 -5.02
C THR A 48 -16.71 -3.91 -6.08
N ARG A 49 -17.95 -3.55 -5.72
CA ARG A 49 -18.93 -2.95 -6.65
C ARG A 49 -18.47 -1.60 -7.21
N ARG A 50 -17.74 -0.80 -6.43
CA ARG A 50 -17.28 0.55 -6.80
C ARG A 50 -15.83 0.59 -7.28
N TRP A 51 -15.17 -0.57 -7.32
CA TRP A 51 -13.77 -0.69 -7.66
C TRP A 51 -13.44 -0.12 -9.06
N PRO A 52 -14.23 -0.35 -10.13
CA PRO A 52 -13.95 0.24 -11.44
C PRO A 52 -13.92 1.78 -11.43
N GLN A 53 -14.80 2.42 -10.65
CA GLN A 53 -14.81 3.88 -10.54
C GLN A 53 -13.62 4.40 -9.72
N LEU A 54 -13.28 3.71 -8.64
CA LEU A 54 -12.11 4.04 -7.81
C LEU A 54 -10.80 3.88 -8.60
N LYS A 55 -10.67 2.80 -9.38
CA LYS A 55 -9.53 2.55 -10.27
C LYS A 55 -9.36 3.68 -11.29
N LYS A 56 -10.46 4.13 -11.91
CA LYS A 56 -10.42 5.28 -12.81
C LYS A 56 -9.97 6.54 -12.07
N ALA A 57 -10.52 6.82 -10.89
CA ALA A 57 -10.13 7.98 -10.09
C ALA A 57 -8.64 7.92 -9.68
N PHE A 58 -8.10 6.74 -9.38
CA PHE A 58 -6.68 6.56 -9.09
C PHE A 58 -5.78 6.84 -10.29
N ARG A 59 -6.18 6.40 -11.49
CA ARG A 59 -5.47 6.75 -12.74
C ARG A 59 -5.52 8.24 -13.02
N ASP A 60 -6.69 8.84 -12.92
CA ASP A 60 -6.90 10.28 -13.17
C ASP A 60 -6.15 11.14 -12.13
N ALA A 61 -6.00 10.62 -10.92
CA ALA A 61 -5.24 11.27 -9.86
C ALA A 61 -3.72 11.05 -9.98
N CYS A 62 -3.21 10.18 -10.86
CA CYS A 62 -1.79 9.84 -10.99
C CYS A 62 -1.12 9.48 -9.65
N LEU A 63 -1.62 8.43 -8.98
CA LEU A 63 -0.98 7.94 -7.76
C LEU A 63 0.47 7.49 -8.01
N ASN A 64 1.36 7.77 -7.07
CA ASN A 64 2.71 7.21 -7.04
C ASN A 64 2.77 5.89 -6.23
N GLY A 65 3.90 5.18 -6.31
CA GLY A 65 4.08 3.93 -5.59
C GLY A 65 3.92 4.03 -4.07
N ASP A 66 4.35 5.14 -3.46
CA ASP A 66 4.23 5.35 -2.01
C ASP A 66 2.76 5.47 -1.55
N GLU A 67 1.94 6.16 -2.32
CA GLU A 67 0.51 6.30 -2.07
C GLU A 67 -0.20 4.95 -2.22
N VAL A 68 0.13 4.19 -3.27
CA VAL A 68 -0.40 2.83 -3.49
C VAL A 68 -0.05 1.91 -2.32
N LYS A 69 1.22 1.88 -1.89
CA LYS A 69 1.66 1.07 -0.74
C LYS A 69 0.95 1.46 0.54
N SER A 70 0.78 2.77 0.79
CA SER A 70 0.07 3.27 1.97
C SER A 70 -1.40 2.84 1.96
N CYS A 71 -2.04 2.84 0.79
CA CYS A 71 -3.39 2.33 0.59
C CYS A 71 -3.48 0.83 0.91
N VAL A 72 -2.61 0.02 0.30
CA VAL A 72 -2.54 -1.45 0.50
C VAL A 72 -2.29 -1.78 1.98
N ALA A 73 -1.33 -1.10 2.62
CA ALA A 73 -0.98 -1.32 4.03
C ALA A 73 -2.13 -1.06 5.02
N ARG A 74 -3.19 -0.35 4.58
CA ARG A 74 -4.39 -0.05 5.38
C ARG A 74 -5.60 -0.92 5.00
N CYS A 75 -5.51 -1.67 3.91
CA CYS A 75 -6.58 -2.59 3.47
C CYS A 75 -6.54 -3.90 4.26
N ARG A 76 -7.67 -4.61 4.30
CA ARG A 76 -7.73 -5.97 4.85
C ARG A 76 -7.02 -6.98 3.91
N PRO A 77 -6.39 -8.04 4.46
CA PRO A 77 -5.55 -8.98 3.72
C PRO A 77 -6.32 -9.89 2.73
N ASP A 78 -7.65 -9.93 2.80
CA ASP A 78 -8.53 -10.74 1.94
C ASP A 78 -8.80 -10.13 0.55
N HIS A 79 -8.18 -8.99 0.22
CA HIS A 79 -8.42 -8.25 -1.03
C HIS A 79 -7.27 -8.41 -2.05
N ALA A 80 -6.79 -9.63 -2.30
CA ALA A 80 -5.67 -9.89 -3.21
C ALA A 80 -5.87 -9.31 -4.62
N GLU A 81 -7.09 -9.38 -5.18
CA GLU A 81 -7.40 -8.80 -6.50
C GLU A 81 -7.22 -7.26 -6.52
N ILE A 82 -7.63 -6.58 -5.45
CA ILE A 82 -7.46 -5.12 -5.31
C ILE A 82 -5.98 -4.76 -5.18
N VAL A 83 -5.21 -5.55 -4.43
CA VAL A 83 -3.76 -5.36 -4.30
C VAL A 83 -3.08 -5.54 -5.65
N ALA A 84 -3.46 -6.56 -6.43
CA ALA A 84 -2.93 -6.78 -7.77
C ALA A 84 -3.21 -5.59 -8.69
N GLU A 85 -4.46 -5.11 -8.69
CA GLU A 85 -4.85 -3.98 -9.52
C GLU A 85 -4.18 -2.67 -9.10
N LEU A 86 -3.98 -2.46 -7.80
CA LEU A 86 -3.25 -1.32 -7.25
C LEU A 86 -1.76 -1.37 -7.62
N ALA A 87 -1.13 -2.53 -7.48
CA ALA A 87 0.26 -2.74 -7.87
C ALA A 87 0.48 -2.43 -9.36
N ALA A 88 -0.44 -2.86 -10.22
CA ALA A 88 -0.41 -2.58 -11.65
C ALA A 88 -0.57 -1.08 -12.02
N LEU A 89 -0.96 -0.20 -11.08
CA LEU A 89 -0.97 1.24 -11.30
C LEU A 89 0.40 1.89 -11.09
N THR A 90 1.34 1.19 -10.47
CA THR A 90 2.69 1.71 -10.23
C THR A 90 3.56 1.55 -11.49
N PRO A 91 4.37 2.56 -11.86
CA PRO A 91 5.31 2.44 -12.97
C PRO A 91 6.34 1.33 -12.74
N GLU A 92 6.60 0.54 -13.79
CA GLU A 92 7.51 -0.63 -13.76
C GLU A 92 8.96 -0.28 -13.34
N TYR A 93 9.42 0.93 -13.68
CA TYR A 93 10.79 1.37 -13.36
C TYR A 93 10.90 2.09 -12.01
N GLU A 94 9.80 2.27 -11.28
CA GLU A 94 9.81 3.01 -10.02
C GLU A 94 10.55 2.23 -8.92
N LYS A 95 11.36 2.95 -8.12
CA LYS A 95 11.94 2.39 -6.90
C LYS A 95 10.90 2.39 -5.80
N TRP A 96 10.70 1.26 -5.14
CA TRP A 96 9.73 1.17 -4.06
C TRP A 96 10.39 1.36 -2.70
N ASN A 97 10.13 2.52 -2.07
CA ASN A 97 10.63 2.82 -0.73
C ASN A 97 9.80 2.16 0.39
N VAL A 98 10.46 1.53 1.36
CA VAL A 98 9.87 0.98 2.59
C VAL A 98 10.38 1.81 3.77
N MET A 99 9.49 2.64 4.30
CA MET A 99 9.81 3.59 5.38
C MET A 99 9.37 3.12 6.76
N ILE A 100 8.49 2.11 6.85
CA ILE A 100 7.91 1.60 8.10
C ILE A 100 7.54 0.12 7.96
N GLY A 101 7.52 -0.62 9.07
CA GLY A 101 7.25 -2.07 9.06
C GLY A 101 5.96 -2.47 8.36
N ARG A 102 4.87 -1.69 8.46
CA ARG A 102 3.61 -2.00 7.74
C ARG A 102 3.74 -1.96 6.21
N HIS A 103 4.72 -1.24 5.67
CA HIS A 103 4.99 -1.23 4.23
C HIS A 103 5.66 -2.54 3.77
N VAL A 104 6.35 -3.26 4.65
CA VAL A 104 6.99 -4.56 4.31
C VAL A 104 5.93 -5.56 3.83
N ALA A 105 4.83 -5.70 4.59
CA ALA A 105 3.73 -6.58 4.22
C ALA A 105 3.06 -6.15 2.90
N ALA A 106 2.82 -4.85 2.73
CA ALA A 106 2.21 -4.31 1.52
C ALA A 106 3.09 -4.54 0.28
N VAL A 107 4.39 -4.27 0.39
CA VAL A 107 5.35 -4.49 -0.70
C VAL A 107 5.46 -5.99 -1.03
N ALA A 108 5.55 -6.86 -0.02
CA ALA A 108 5.57 -8.30 -0.24
C ALA A 108 4.33 -8.78 -1.02
N ALA A 109 3.14 -8.24 -0.70
CA ALA A 109 1.92 -8.56 -1.43
C ALA A 109 1.94 -8.01 -2.87
N MET A 110 2.39 -6.77 -3.05
CA MET A 110 2.46 -6.11 -4.37
C MET A 110 3.49 -6.76 -5.32
N LEU A 111 4.60 -7.29 -4.80
CA LEU A 111 5.67 -7.94 -5.58
C LEU A 111 5.19 -9.18 -6.35
N ASN A 112 4.11 -9.83 -5.91
CA ASN A 112 3.50 -10.93 -6.66
C ASN A 112 2.78 -10.48 -7.95
N HIS A 113 2.61 -9.17 -8.14
CA HIS A 113 1.77 -8.61 -9.21
C HIS A 113 2.49 -7.56 -10.05
N ALA A 114 3.46 -6.85 -9.48
CA ALA A 114 4.30 -5.90 -10.20
C ALA A 114 5.74 -6.00 -9.71
N LYS A 115 6.69 -5.86 -10.64
CA LYS A 115 8.12 -5.92 -10.35
C LYS A 115 8.72 -4.52 -10.48
N PRO A 116 9.08 -3.85 -9.37
CA PRO A 116 9.85 -2.62 -9.45
C PRO A 116 11.29 -2.90 -9.87
N SER A 117 12.01 -1.86 -10.26
CA SER A 117 13.46 -1.95 -10.52
C SER A 117 14.25 -2.30 -9.26
N CYS A 118 13.83 -1.78 -8.11
CA CYS A 118 14.48 -2.00 -6.82
C CYS A 118 13.50 -1.70 -5.66
N VAL A 119 13.62 -2.46 -4.57
CA VAL A 119 12.98 -2.16 -3.28
C VAL A 119 14.03 -1.56 -2.34
N VAL A 120 13.79 -0.33 -1.89
CA VAL A 120 14.72 0.40 -1.00
C VAL A 120 14.11 0.49 0.40
N ILE A 121 14.80 -0.06 1.40
CA ILE A 121 14.38 -0.05 2.80
C ILE A 121 15.28 0.91 3.55
N ALA A 122 14.76 2.12 3.83
CA ALA A 122 15.52 3.22 4.41
C ALA A 122 14.86 3.72 5.70
N THR A 123 14.91 2.92 6.76
CA THR A 123 14.25 3.22 8.04
C THR A 123 15.04 2.72 9.25
N ASP A 124 14.55 3.01 10.44
CA ASP A 124 15.13 2.53 11.69
C ASP A 124 14.89 1.03 11.84
N ALA A 125 15.90 0.28 12.28
CA ALA A 125 15.78 -1.16 12.53
C ALA A 125 14.62 -1.49 13.48
N ALA A 126 14.39 -0.63 14.48
CA ALA A 126 13.27 -0.76 15.42
C ALA A 126 11.89 -0.68 14.73
N ALA A 127 11.75 0.12 13.66
CA ALA A 127 10.50 0.26 12.91
C ALA A 127 10.18 -0.97 12.04
N LEU A 128 11.15 -1.86 11.86
CA LEU A 128 11.03 -3.10 11.09
C LEU A 128 10.85 -4.34 11.96
N ARG A 129 10.94 -4.21 13.28
CA ARG A 129 10.75 -5.32 14.20
C ARG A 129 9.34 -5.90 14.06
N GLY A 130 9.25 -7.23 13.92
CA GLY A 130 7.99 -7.95 13.75
C GLY A 130 7.35 -7.80 12.36
N ALA A 131 8.02 -7.16 11.40
CA ALA A 131 7.57 -7.14 10.02
C ALA A 131 7.75 -8.54 9.38
N PRO A 132 6.89 -8.91 8.40
CA PRO A 132 6.93 -10.23 7.77
C PRO A 132 8.04 -10.34 6.71
N TRP A 133 9.29 -10.32 7.16
CA TRP A 133 10.49 -10.29 6.30
C TRP A 133 10.62 -11.49 5.38
N GLY A 134 10.34 -12.70 5.87
CA GLY A 134 10.40 -13.91 5.04
C GLY A 134 9.47 -13.82 3.83
N ALA A 135 8.28 -13.22 3.99
CA ALA A 135 7.36 -13.02 2.87
C ALA A 135 7.88 -11.99 1.86
N LEU A 136 8.54 -10.92 2.34
CA LEU A 136 9.17 -9.94 1.45
C LEU A 136 10.32 -10.56 0.65
N VAL A 137 11.22 -11.28 1.32
CA VAL A 137 12.38 -11.92 0.68
C VAL A 137 11.93 -12.95 -0.36
N ALA A 138 10.96 -13.79 0.00
CA ALA A 138 10.40 -14.77 -0.94
C ALA A 138 9.73 -14.10 -2.16
N ALA A 139 9.00 -13.00 -1.96
CA ALA A 139 8.33 -12.29 -3.05
C ALA A 139 9.30 -11.45 -3.91
N ALA A 140 10.46 -11.07 -3.38
CA ALA A 140 11.45 -10.24 -4.07
C ALA A 140 12.35 -11.04 -5.04
N GLU A 141 11.99 -12.27 -5.41
CA GLU A 141 12.78 -13.07 -6.34
C GLU A 141 12.99 -12.34 -7.69
N GLY A 142 14.27 -12.12 -8.00
CA GLY A 142 14.69 -11.38 -9.20
C GLY A 142 14.49 -9.85 -9.11
N VAL A 143 14.24 -9.31 -7.92
CA VAL A 143 14.17 -7.88 -7.64
C VAL A 143 15.29 -7.50 -6.69
N GLU A 144 16.04 -6.45 -7.02
CA GLU A 144 17.12 -5.96 -6.17
C GLU A 144 16.56 -5.30 -4.90
N VAL A 145 17.01 -5.75 -3.72
CA VAL A 145 16.59 -5.20 -2.42
C VAL A 145 17.76 -4.49 -1.75
N TRP A 146 17.63 -3.17 -1.55
CA TRP A 146 18.63 -2.34 -0.88
C TRP A 146 18.16 -2.00 0.52
N MET A 147 18.99 -2.28 1.52
CA MET A 147 18.70 -1.97 2.91
C MET A 147 19.70 -0.96 3.46
N ALA A 148 19.19 0.20 3.86
CA ALA A 148 19.94 1.27 4.51
C ALA A 148 19.31 1.54 5.88
N LEU A 149 19.74 0.77 6.90
CA LEU A 149 19.25 0.93 8.26
C LEU A 149 19.87 2.19 8.88
N ARG A 150 19.03 3.08 9.38
CA ARG A 150 19.49 4.24 10.12
C ARG A 150 19.95 3.77 11.50
N SER A 151 21.21 4.07 11.82
CA SER A 151 21.75 3.84 13.16
C SER A 151 21.25 4.95 14.08
N ASN A 152 20.40 4.60 15.03
CA ASN A 152 20.28 5.40 16.25
C ASN A 152 21.36 4.93 17.24
N ASP A 153 21.85 5.84 18.08
CA ASP A 153 22.98 5.63 19.02
C ASP A 153 22.76 4.51 20.06
N LYS A 154 21.62 3.82 20.01
CA LYS A 154 21.30 2.65 20.83
C LYS A 154 21.50 1.38 20.01
N TYR A 155 22.70 0.82 20.11
CA TYR A 155 23.01 -0.51 19.62
C TYR A 155 22.08 -1.52 20.30
N GLY A 156 21.14 -2.08 19.54
CA GLY A 156 20.30 -3.19 19.95
C GLY A 156 20.60 -4.39 19.05
N PRO A 157 20.51 -5.63 19.55
CA PRO A 157 20.59 -6.79 18.68
C PRO A 157 19.35 -6.79 17.77
N TYR A 158 19.60 -6.77 16.45
CA TYR A 158 18.56 -6.82 15.40
C TYR A 158 18.80 -8.00 14.44
N ASP A 159 19.41 -9.07 14.97
CA ASP A 159 19.75 -10.27 14.19
C ASP A 159 18.51 -10.92 13.58
N ASP A 160 17.33 -10.67 14.17
CA ASP A 160 16.02 -11.09 13.66
C ASP A 160 15.70 -10.54 12.26
N LEU A 161 16.26 -9.38 11.90
CA LEU A 161 16.12 -8.80 10.57
C LEU A 161 16.96 -9.53 9.51
N LEU A 162 18.04 -10.19 9.93
CA LEU A 162 19.00 -10.86 9.05
C LEU A 162 18.71 -12.36 8.90
N LEU A 163 18.00 -12.98 9.84
CA LEU A 163 17.64 -14.41 9.79
C LEU A 163 17.02 -14.82 8.44
N PRO A 164 16.06 -14.09 7.85
CA PRO A 164 15.43 -14.50 6.58
C PRO A 164 16.35 -14.35 5.36
N LEU A 165 17.46 -13.61 5.48
CA LEU A 165 18.46 -13.41 4.42
C LEU A 165 19.51 -14.53 4.40
N HIS A 166 19.66 -15.25 5.52
CA HIS A 166 20.67 -16.30 5.65
C HIS A 166 20.36 -17.56 4.82
N ASP A 167 19.08 -17.76 4.48
CA ASP A 167 18.60 -18.93 3.73
C ASP A 167 18.24 -18.59 2.26
N SER A 168 18.62 -17.40 1.77
CA SER A 168 18.28 -16.93 0.41
C SER A 168 19.34 -17.26 -0.67
N GLY A 169 20.32 -18.10 -0.34
CA GLY A 169 21.44 -18.48 -1.21
C GLY A 169 21.17 -19.70 -2.08
#